data_AF-A0A926E3P9-F1
#
_entry.id   AF-A0A926E3P9-F1
#
_cell.length_a   1.000
_cell.length_b   1.000
_cell.length_c   1.000
_cell.angle_alpha   90.00
_cell.angle_beta   90.00
_cell.angle_gamma   90.00
#
_symmetry.space_group_name_H-M   'P 1'
#
loop_
_entity.id
_entity.type
_entity.pdbx_description
1 polymer ?
#
loop_
_entity_poly.entity_id
_entity_poly.type
_entity_poly.pdbx_seq_one_letter_code
_entity_poly.pdbx_strand_id
1 'polypeptide(L)'
;MEFHGVRLLNIDLLGLSQIYLSSDKVASVMEWFDPQRMDNFQPLLVHDFGNNIYTLTDGHTRTYVAYKNGVSVLPVVYDNDDIITNQIGQMLYKADIDWCKRFKISHIKHLESRILDKSAYQKLWHERCDRSYNLLTKTSYNERIQLQCLAPDLFLYGASENMLVLFFENETGELFLYKDNTLTKEKQTTVETEIR
;
A
#
# COMPACT_ATOMS: atom_id res chain seq x y z
N MET A 1 -2.29 -20.28 1.74
CA MET A 1 -1.54 -21.55 1.68
C MET A 1 -0.09 -21.30 2.01
N GLU A 2 0.37 -21.66 3.21
CA GLU A 2 1.77 -21.52 3.61
C GLU A 2 2.72 -22.41 2.79
N PHE A 3 3.97 -21.99 2.64
CA PHE A 3 5.04 -22.82 2.06
C PHE A 3 6.41 -22.54 2.69
N HIS A 4 7.32 -23.49 2.55
CA HIS A 4 8.70 -23.39 3.05
C HIS A 4 9.69 -23.25 1.89
N GLY A 5 10.78 -22.52 2.14
CA GLY A 5 11.84 -22.28 1.15
C GLY A 5 11.46 -21.30 0.06
N VAL A 6 12.30 -21.22 -0.98
CA VAL A 6 12.10 -20.33 -2.12
C VAL A 6 11.19 -20.98 -3.16
N ARG A 7 10.23 -20.22 -3.68
CA ARG A 7 9.43 -20.59 -4.86
C ARG A 7 9.61 -19.56 -5.95
N LEU A 8 9.54 -20.01 -7.20
CA LEU A 8 9.45 -19.12 -8.35
C LEU A 8 7.98 -18.89 -8.68
N LEU A 9 7.53 -17.63 -8.63
CA LEU A 9 6.17 -17.26 -8.98
C LEU A 9 6.16 -16.26 -10.13
N ASN A 10 5.18 -16.42 -11.02
CA ASN A 10 4.92 -15.42 -12.04
C ASN A 10 4.39 -14.14 -11.37
N ILE A 11 4.94 -12.97 -11.76
CA ILE A 11 4.56 -11.66 -11.23
C ILE A 11 3.05 -11.41 -11.39
N ASP A 12 2.45 -11.91 -12.47
CA ASP A 12 1.02 -11.74 -12.78
C ASP A 12 0.10 -12.45 -11.77
N LEU A 13 0.65 -13.36 -10.95
CA LEU A 13 -0.07 -14.09 -9.90
C LEU A 13 0.08 -13.46 -8.51
N LEU A 14 0.91 -12.42 -8.37
CA LEU A 14 1.18 -11.78 -7.09
C LEU A 14 0.12 -10.72 -6.76
N GLY A 15 -0.40 -10.77 -5.53
CA GLY A 15 -1.22 -9.72 -4.96
C GLY A 15 -0.39 -8.52 -4.52
N LEU A 16 -1.06 -7.37 -4.43
CA LEU A 16 -0.46 -6.11 -3.97
C LEU A 16 -1.13 -5.62 -2.69
N SER A 17 -0.30 -5.07 -1.80
CA SER A 17 -0.64 -4.38 -0.55
C SER A 17 -0.09 -2.94 -0.52
N GLN A 18 0.27 -2.37 -1.67
CA GLN A 18 0.80 -1.01 -1.75
C GLN A 18 0.26 -0.31 -2.99
N ILE A 19 -0.19 0.94 -2.82
CA ILE A 19 -0.87 1.71 -3.88
C ILE A 19 0.00 2.79 -4.52
N TYR A 20 1.16 3.12 -3.95
CA TYR A 20 2.11 4.10 -4.49
C TYR A 20 3.53 3.57 -4.40
N LEU A 21 4.44 4.01 -5.28
CA LEU A 21 5.88 3.74 -5.17
C LEU A 21 6.64 5.05 -4.89
N SER A 22 7.79 4.96 -4.25
CA SER A 22 8.70 6.10 -4.10
C SER A 22 9.65 6.15 -5.30
N SER A 23 9.75 7.31 -5.95
CA SER A 23 10.70 7.57 -7.04
C SER A 23 12.15 7.32 -6.60
N ASP A 24 12.55 7.79 -5.42
CA ASP A 24 13.89 7.54 -4.87
C ASP A 24 14.19 6.04 -4.71
N LYS A 25 13.22 5.26 -4.20
CA LYS A 25 13.38 3.81 -4.07
C LYS A 25 13.44 3.13 -5.44
N VAL A 26 12.61 3.56 -6.39
CA VAL A 26 12.63 3.05 -7.77
C VAL A 26 13.99 3.32 -8.41
N ALA A 27 14.53 4.54 -8.29
CA ALA A 27 15.86 4.89 -8.78
C ALA A 27 16.95 4.02 -8.15
N SER A 28 16.95 3.91 -6.81
CA SER A 28 17.91 3.08 -6.09
C SER A 28 17.87 1.61 -6.51
N VAL A 29 16.68 1.05 -6.75
CA VAL A 29 16.57 -0.33 -7.26
C VAL A 29 17.06 -0.43 -8.70
N MET A 30 16.78 0.55 -9.57
CA MET A 30 17.27 0.55 -10.95
C MET A 30 18.80 0.62 -11.05
N GLU A 31 19.51 1.20 -10.06
CA GLU A 31 20.97 1.30 -10.07
C GLU A 31 21.68 -0.06 -9.97
N TRP A 32 21.10 -1.02 -9.24
CA TRP A 32 21.70 -2.34 -9.04
C TRP A 32 20.96 -3.47 -9.74
N PHE A 33 19.69 -3.26 -10.14
CA PHE A 33 18.90 -4.31 -10.75
C PHE A 33 19.44 -4.68 -12.14
N ASP A 34 19.64 -5.98 -12.35
CA ASP A 34 20.15 -6.53 -13.60
C ASP A 34 19.33 -7.76 -13.98
N PRO A 35 18.50 -7.70 -15.05
CA PRO A 35 17.65 -8.81 -15.46
C PRO A 35 18.45 -10.03 -15.94
N GLN A 36 19.75 -9.88 -16.26
CA GLN A 36 20.62 -10.99 -16.66
C GLN A 36 21.33 -11.65 -15.47
N ARG A 37 21.28 -11.06 -14.27
CA ARG A 37 21.93 -11.57 -13.05
C ARG A 37 20.95 -11.74 -11.90
N MET A 38 19.99 -12.63 -12.09
CA MET A 38 18.94 -12.93 -11.11
C MET A 38 19.42 -13.80 -9.94
N ASP A 39 20.62 -14.40 -10.01
CA ASP A 39 21.16 -15.25 -8.94
C ASP A 39 21.33 -14.51 -7.59
N ASN A 40 21.55 -13.19 -7.63
CA ASN A 40 21.67 -12.35 -6.44
C ASN A 40 20.36 -11.66 -6.04
N PHE A 41 19.30 -11.84 -6.82
CA PHE A 41 18.00 -11.22 -6.53
C PHE A 41 17.40 -11.90 -5.31
N GLN A 42 17.41 -11.19 -4.18
CA GLN A 42 16.86 -11.70 -2.94
C GLN A 42 15.37 -12.01 -3.09
N PRO A 43 14.87 -13.15 -2.59
CA PRO A 43 13.46 -13.48 -2.65
C PRO A 43 12.57 -12.35 -2.10
N LEU A 44 11.39 -12.21 -2.68
CA LEU A 44 10.35 -11.30 -2.18
C LEU A 44 9.55 -11.98 -1.07
N LEU A 45 9.10 -11.20 -0.10
CA LEU A 45 8.26 -11.69 0.98
C LEU A 45 6.80 -11.69 0.53
N VAL A 46 6.12 -12.83 0.68
CA VAL A 46 4.70 -12.97 0.33
C VAL A 46 3.91 -13.67 1.44
N HIS A 47 2.66 -13.28 1.61
CA HIS A 47 1.74 -13.92 2.56
C HIS A 47 0.35 -14.09 1.93
N ASP A 48 -0.40 -15.12 2.34
CA ASP A 48 -1.81 -15.30 1.95
C ASP A 48 -2.71 -14.82 3.10
N PHE A 49 -3.41 -13.71 2.88
CA PHE A 49 -4.29 -13.08 3.87
C PHE A 49 -5.71 -13.68 3.90
N GLY A 50 -5.87 -14.91 3.40
CA GLY A 50 -7.14 -15.64 3.36
C GLY A 50 -7.95 -15.43 2.08
N ASN A 51 -7.34 -14.84 1.05
CA ASN A 51 -7.95 -14.64 -0.27
C ASN A 51 -7.39 -15.60 -1.34
N ASN A 52 -6.54 -16.56 -0.94
CA ASN A 52 -5.88 -17.52 -1.83
C ASN A 52 -4.95 -16.87 -2.87
N ILE A 53 -4.43 -15.67 -2.58
CA ILE A 53 -3.48 -14.95 -3.41
C ILE A 53 -2.24 -14.65 -2.58
N TYR A 54 -1.07 -15.07 -3.05
CA TYR A 54 0.20 -14.66 -2.46
C TYR A 54 0.41 -13.17 -2.68
N THR A 55 0.23 -12.40 -1.62
CA THR A 55 0.33 -10.93 -1.64
C THR A 55 1.70 -10.52 -1.13
N LEU A 56 2.35 -9.61 -1.85
CA LEU A 56 3.62 -9.03 -1.40
C LEU A 56 3.43 -8.36 -0.03
N THR A 57 4.22 -8.74 0.96
CA THR A 57 4.32 -8.01 2.24
C THR A 57 5.42 -6.96 2.18
N ASP A 58 6.44 -7.19 1.35
CA ASP A 58 7.45 -6.22 0.98
C ASP A 58 7.93 -6.47 -0.46
N GLY A 59 8.66 -5.51 -1.03
CA GLY A 59 9.39 -5.67 -2.27
C GLY A 59 8.67 -5.19 -3.52
N HIS A 60 7.53 -4.49 -3.43
CA HIS A 60 6.78 -3.97 -4.59
C HIS A 60 7.64 -3.11 -5.52
N THR A 61 8.58 -2.33 -4.97
CA THR A 61 9.54 -1.57 -5.80
C THR A 61 10.45 -2.50 -6.62
N ARG A 62 10.96 -3.58 -6.01
CA ARG A 62 11.77 -4.60 -6.71
C ARG A 62 10.96 -5.35 -7.75
N THR A 63 9.72 -5.72 -7.42
CA THR A 63 8.78 -6.33 -8.37
C THR A 63 8.50 -5.42 -9.56
N TYR A 64 8.27 -4.12 -9.31
CA TYR A 64 8.01 -3.14 -10.37
C TYR A 64 9.21 -2.97 -11.30
N VAL A 65 10.41 -2.80 -10.75
CA VAL A 65 11.62 -2.65 -11.56
C VAL A 65 11.91 -3.93 -12.36
N ALA A 66 11.73 -5.11 -11.77
CA ALA A 66 11.89 -6.38 -12.46
C ALA A 66 10.90 -6.53 -13.62
N TYR A 67 9.61 -6.23 -13.37
CA TYR A 67 8.57 -6.22 -14.40
C TYR A 67 8.91 -5.28 -15.56
N LYS A 68 9.35 -4.04 -15.25
CA LYS A 68 9.74 -3.03 -16.24
C LYS A 68 10.90 -3.48 -17.13
N ASN A 69 11.78 -4.34 -16.61
CA ASN A 69 12.91 -4.92 -17.32
C ASN A 69 12.61 -6.29 -17.95
N GLY A 70 11.34 -6.66 -18.09
CA GLY A 70 10.91 -7.86 -18.81
C GLY A 70 11.02 -9.17 -18.02
N VAL A 71 11.29 -9.11 -16.71
CA VAL A 71 11.26 -10.30 -15.86
C VAL A 71 9.81 -10.63 -15.52
N SER A 72 9.40 -11.87 -15.77
CA SER A 72 8.03 -12.36 -15.52
C SER A 72 7.94 -13.29 -14.31
N VAL A 73 9.06 -13.82 -13.82
CA VAL A 73 9.10 -14.79 -12.72
C VAL A 73 10.11 -14.33 -11.68
N LEU A 74 9.71 -14.29 -10.42
CA LEU A 74 10.56 -13.86 -9.30
C LEU A 74 10.63 -14.92 -8.20
N PRO A 75 11.78 -15.03 -7.51
CA PRO A 75 11.88 -15.83 -6.31
C PRO A 75 11.09 -15.16 -5.18
N VAL A 76 10.33 -15.96 -4.44
CA VAL A 76 9.55 -15.56 -3.29
C VAL A 76 9.76 -16.52 -2.13
N VAL A 77 9.58 -16.02 -0.91
CA VAL A 77 9.52 -16.83 0.32
C VAL A 77 8.26 -16.45 1.09
N TYR A 78 7.67 -17.41 1.79
CA TYR A 78 6.50 -17.15 2.60
C TYR A 78 6.90 -16.33 3.83
N ASP A 79 6.21 -15.22 4.05
CA ASP A 79 6.46 -14.31 5.15
C ASP A 79 5.72 -14.78 6.40
N ASN A 80 6.50 -15.20 7.39
CA ASN A 80 6.03 -15.70 8.68
C ASN A 80 6.44 -14.78 9.83
N ASP A 81 6.87 -13.55 9.56
CA ASP A 81 7.18 -12.59 10.61
C ASP A 81 5.93 -12.33 11.48
N ASP A 82 6.12 -12.19 12.80
CA ASP A 82 5.02 -11.93 13.74
C ASP A 82 4.25 -10.65 13.35
N ILE A 83 4.96 -9.64 12.85
CA ILE A 83 4.32 -8.38 12.42
C ILE A 83 3.31 -8.58 11.28
N ILE A 84 3.45 -9.67 10.51
CA ILE A 84 2.54 -10.05 9.41
C ILE A 84 1.43 -10.97 9.92
N THR A 85 1.79 -11.92 10.78
CA THR A 85 0.91 -13.03 11.18
C THR A 85 0.02 -12.69 12.37
N ASN A 86 0.41 -11.71 13.19
CA ASN A 86 -0.40 -11.28 14.32
C ASN A 86 -1.69 -10.57 13.88
N GLN A 87 -2.64 -10.45 14.81
CA GLN A 87 -3.98 -9.92 14.51
C GLN A 87 -3.95 -8.51 13.92
N ILE A 88 -3.06 -7.65 14.41
CA ILE A 88 -2.95 -6.26 13.95
C ILE A 88 -2.38 -6.22 12.53
N GLY A 89 -1.31 -6.97 12.27
CA GLY A 89 -0.71 -7.13 10.94
C GLY A 89 -1.74 -7.60 9.91
N GLN A 90 -2.46 -8.67 10.22
CA GLN A 90 -3.52 -9.20 9.37
C GLN A 90 -4.60 -8.16 9.06
N MET A 91 -4.97 -7.32 10.03
CA MET A 91 -5.94 -6.25 9.82
C MET A 91 -5.40 -5.14 8.90
N LEU A 92 -4.14 -4.72 9.10
CA LEU A 92 -3.50 -3.68 8.30
C LEU A 92 -3.35 -4.10 6.84
N TYR A 93 -2.78 -5.28 6.58
CA TYR A 93 -2.59 -5.76 5.21
C TYR A 93 -3.92 -6.00 4.49
N LYS A 94 -4.97 -6.44 5.18
CA LYS A 94 -6.30 -6.55 4.57
C LYS A 94 -6.85 -5.18 4.16
N ALA A 95 -6.63 -4.14 4.97
CA ALA A 95 -7.00 -2.77 4.60
C ALA A 95 -6.19 -2.28 3.39
N ASP A 96 -4.89 -2.57 3.34
CA ASP A 96 -4.04 -2.22 2.19
C ASP A 96 -4.47 -2.92 0.90
N ILE A 97 -4.82 -4.21 0.98
CA ILE A 97 -5.36 -5.00 -0.14
C ILE A 97 -6.70 -4.42 -0.60
N ASP A 98 -7.56 -4.01 0.33
CA ASP A 98 -8.85 -3.40 -0.02
C ASP A 98 -8.68 -2.02 -0.67
N TRP A 99 -7.66 -1.24 -0.30
CA TRP A 99 -7.29 -0.05 -1.05
C TRP A 99 -6.82 -0.38 -2.46
N CYS A 100 -5.99 -1.42 -2.63
CA CYS A 100 -5.58 -1.86 -3.96
C CYS A 100 -6.81 -2.21 -4.83
N LYS A 101 -7.78 -2.96 -4.30
CA LYS A 101 -9.04 -3.26 -5.01
C LYS A 101 -9.81 -2.00 -5.36
N ARG A 102 -9.97 -1.07 -4.41
CA ARG A 102 -10.72 0.17 -4.60
C ARG A 102 -10.13 1.04 -5.71
N PHE A 103 -8.80 1.14 -5.76
CA PHE A 103 -8.09 1.86 -6.82
C PHE A 103 -7.89 1.06 -8.10
N LYS A 104 -8.45 -0.16 -8.20
CA LYS A 104 -8.30 -1.08 -9.34
C LYS A 104 -6.83 -1.43 -9.61
N ILE A 105 -6.02 -1.50 -8.56
CA ILE A 105 -4.61 -1.89 -8.57
C ILE A 105 -4.53 -3.40 -8.30
N SER A 106 -4.65 -4.19 -9.37
CA SER A 106 -4.55 -5.66 -9.30
C SER A 106 -3.24 -6.22 -9.87
N HIS A 107 -2.37 -5.36 -10.43
CA HIS A 107 -1.14 -5.77 -11.08
C HIS A 107 -0.06 -4.71 -10.90
N ILE A 108 1.20 -5.13 -10.74
CA ILE A 108 2.34 -4.25 -10.49
C ILE A 108 2.49 -3.10 -11.50
N LYS A 109 2.13 -3.31 -12.77
CA LYS A 109 2.15 -2.29 -13.83
C LYS A 109 1.28 -1.07 -13.50
N HIS A 110 0.20 -1.23 -12.74
CA HIS A 110 -0.68 -0.12 -12.38
C HIS A 110 0.02 0.89 -11.46
N LEU A 111 1.13 0.49 -10.81
CA LEU A 111 1.94 1.38 -10.00
C LEU A 111 2.83 2.33 -10.83
N GLU A 112 2.98 2.10 -12.14
CA GLU A 112 3.77 2.99 -13.02
C GLU A 112 3.26 4.43 -13.00
N SER A 113 1.94 4.61 -13.01
CA SER A 113 1.28 5.92 -12.90
C SER A 113 1.19 6.47 -11.47
N ARG A 114 1.76 5.76 -10.49
CA ARG A 114 1.62 6.02 -9.04
C ARG A 114 2.98 6.07 -8.35
N ILE A 115 4.01 6.50 -9.08
CA ILE A 115 5.34 6.78 -8.54
C ILE A 115 5.36 8.23 -8.08
N LEU A 116 5.68 8.44 -6.80
CA LEU A 116 5.62 9.73 -6.13
C LEU A 116 7.01 10.24 -5.79
N ASP A 117 7.18 11.57 -5.77
CA ASP A 117 8.33 12.19 -5.12
C ASP A 117 8.32 11.92 -3.61
N LYS A 118 9.43 12.22 -2.94
CA LYS A 118 9.60 11.98 -1.50
C LYS A 118 8.49 12.62 -0.65
N SER A 119 8.09 13.84 -0.95
CA SER A 119 7.11 14.59 -0.17
C SER A 119 5.69 14.02 -0.36
N ALA A 120 5.31 13.73 -1.59
CA ALA A 120 4.04 13.11 -1.92
C ALA A 120 3.97 11.67 -1.39
N TYR A 121 5.06 10.90 -1.46
CA TYR A 121 5.11 9.54 -0.93
C TYR A 121 4.96 9.51 0.60
N GLN A 122 5.62 10.43 1.30
CA GLN A 122 5.47 10.59 2.74
C GLN A 122 3.99 10.82 3.11
N LYS A 123 3.34 11.75 2.41
CA LYS A 123 1.96 12.14 2.71
C LYS A 123 0.92 11.10 2.28
N LEU A 124 1.02 10.59 1.05
CA LEU A 124 -0.01 9.76 0.42
C LEU A 124 0.13 8.27 0.77
N TRP A 125 1.31 7.84 1.23
CA TRP A 125 1.57 6.46 1.62
C TRP A 125 1.91 6.32 3.11
N HIS A 126 3.01 6.90 3.59
CA HIS A 126 3.42 6.71 4.99
C HIS A 126 2.40 7.22 5.99
N GLU A 127 1.98 8.49 5.87
CA GLU A 127 0.95 9.03 6.76
C GLU A 127 -0.40 8.32 6.58
N ARG A 128 -0.72 7.83 5.38
CA ARG A 128 -1.93 7.02 5.15
C ARG A 128 -1.89 5.74 5.99
N CYS A 129 -0.78 5.01 5.97
CA CYS A 129 -0.59 3.80 6.77
C CYS A 129 -0.69 4.13 8.27
N ASP A 130 -0.07 5.23 8.73
CA ASP A 130 -0.16 5.68 10.13
C ASP A 130 -1.60 6.02 10.54
N ARG A 131 -2.34 6.73 9.68
CA ARG A 131 -3.75 7.08 9.91
C ARG A 131 -4.62 5.81 9.98
N SER A 132 -4.37 4.84 9.11
CA SER A 132 -5.07 3.55 9.13
C SER A 132 -4.74 2.74 10.37
N TYR A 133 -3.46 2.69 10.78
CA TYR A 133 -3.04 2.08 12.03
C TYR A 133 -3.80 2.65 13.23
N ASN A 134 -3.84 3.99 13.35
CA ASN A 134 -4.58 4.66 14.41
C ASN A 134 -6.06 4.26 14.41
N LEU A 135 -6.71 4.32 13.25
CA LEU A 135 -8.12 3.94 13.13
C LEU A 135 -8.34 2.48 13.53
N LEU A 136 -7.60 1.54 12.95
CA LEU A 136 -7.85 0.11 13.12
C LEU A 136 -7.52 -0.40 14.53
N THR A 137 -6.52 0.19 15.20
CA THR A 137 -6.08 -0.24 16.54
C THR A 137 -6.84 0.44 17.67
N LYS A 138 -7.44 1.62 17.43
CA LYS A 138 -8.16 2.40 18.46
C LYS A 138 -9.67 2.31 18.34
N THR A 139 -10.17 1.50 17.42
CA THR A 139 -11.62 1.30 17.24
C THR A 139 -11.95 -0.18 17.07
N SER A 140 -13.15 -0.55 17.51
CA SER A 140 -13.83 -1.77 17.15
C SER A 140 -14.41 -1.68 15.74
N TYR A 141 -14.80 -2.83 15.17
CA TYR A 141 -15.51 -2.87 13.89
C TYR A 141 -16.80 -2.04 13.91
N ASN A 142 -17.60 -2.14 14.97
CA ASN A 142 -18.87 -1.42 15.08
C ASN A 142 -18.65 0.10 15.16
N GLU A 143 -17.63 0.56 15.90
CA GLU A 143 -17.28 1.98 15.93
C GLU A 143 -16.88 2.49 14.55
N ARG A 144 -16.10 1.73 13.77
CA ARG A 144 -15.76 2.13 12.38
C ARG A 144 -16.99 2.27 11.49
N ILE A 145 -17.99 1.39 11.62
CA ILE A 145 -19.25 1.54 10.89
C ILE A 145 -19.96 2.84 11.26
N GLN A 146 -20.00 3.20 12.55
CA GLN A 146 -20.60 4.46 12.97
C GLN A 146 -19.81 5.68 12.47
N LEU A 147 -18.48 5.64 12.53
CA LEU A 147 -17.62 6.71 12.03
C LEU A 147 -17.76 6.87 10.52
N GLN A 148 -17.89 5.77 9.77
CA GLN A 148 -18.14 5.80 8.32
C GLN A 148 -19.45 6.51 7.97
N CYS A 149 -20.49 6.44 8.82
CA CYS A 149 -21.75 7.14 8.60
C CYS A 149 -21.64 8.68 8.66
N LEU A 150 -20.54 9.24 9.17
CA LEU A 150 -20.33 10.70 9.20
C LEU A 150 -20.13 11.30 7.81
N ALA A 151 -19.68 10.50 6.83
CA ALA A 151 -19.56 10.88 5.43
C ALA A 151 -19.84 9.65 4.54
N PRO A 152 -21.12 9.32 4.31
CA PRO A 152 -21.51 8.05 3.66
C PRO A 152 -21.06 7.94 2.20
N ASP A 153 -20.85 9.07 1.52
CA ASP A 153 -20.39 9.11 0.12
C ASP A 153 -18.86 9.02 -0.01
N LEU A 154 -18.14 9.02 1.12
CA LEU A 154 -16.69 8.90 1.18
C LEU A 154 -16.30 7.60 1.87
N PHE A 155 -15.04 7.22 1.76
CA PHE A 155 -14.48 6.05 2.44
C PHE A 155 -13.59 6.49 3.60
N LEU A 156 -13.90 6.04 4.81
CA LEU A 156 -13.09 6.24 6.00
C LEU A 156 -11.84 5.36 5.91
N TYR A 157 -10.66 5.97 5.81
CA TYR A 157 -9.40 5.23 5.68
C TYR A 157 -8.45 5.41 6.86
N GLY A 158 -8.71 6.36 7.75
CA GLY A 158 -7.83 6.56 8.89
C GLY A 158 -8.32 7.58 9.91
N ALA A 159 -7.54 7.73 10.99
CA ALA A 159 -7.78 8.68 12.05
C ALA A 159 -6.45 9.29 12.55
N SER A 160 -6.52 10.47 13.18
CA SER A 160 -5.39 11.02 13.92
C SER A 160 -5.10 10.20 15.18
N GLU A 161 -3.91 10.35 15.73
CA GLU A 161 -3.50 9.58 16.91
C GLU A 161 -4.44 9.78 18.11
N ASN A 162 -4.94 11.00 18.31
CA ASN A 162 -5.89 11.34 19.39
C ASN A 162 -7.36 11.11 18.99
N MET A 163 -7.64 10.52 17.82
CA MET A 163 -8.99 10.27 17.28
C MET A 163 -9.86 11.52 17.09
N LEU A 164 -9.30 12.73 17.18
CA LEU A 164 -10.03 14.00 16.98
C LEU A 164 -10.25 14.35 15.50
N VAL A 165 -9.51 13.73 14.59
CA VAL A 165 -9.63 13.94 13.14
C VAL A 165 -9.80 12.58 12.48
N LEU A 166 -10.81 12.48 11.62
CA LEU A 166 -11.02 11.31 10.76
C LEU A 166 -10.67 11.67 9.33
N PHE A 167 -10.08 10.73 8.61
CA PHE A 167 -9.63 10.92 7.25
C PHE A 167 -10.48 10.09 6.29
N PHE A 168 -11.04 10.78 5.32
CA PHE A 168 -11.94 10.24 4.31
C PHE A 168 -11.36 10.45 2.91
N GLU A 169 -11.76 9.60 1.98
CA GLU A 169 -11.32 9.67 0.60
C GLU A 169 -12.48 9.33 -0.35
N ASN A 170 -12.61 10.02 -1.48
CA ASN A 170 -13.59 9.66 -2.50
C ASN A 170 -13.03 8.68 -3.55
N GLU A 171 -13.85 8.27 -4.52
CA GLU A 171 -13.45 7.32 -5.56
C GLU A 171 -12.33 7.83 -6.49
N THR A 172 -12.13 9.14 -6.60
CA THR A 172 -11.08 9.74 -7.43
C THR A 172 -9.75 9.92 -6.66
N GLY A 173 -9.72 9.60 -5.36
CA GLY A 173 -8.54 9.75 -4.50
C GLY A 173 -8.38 11.13 -3.88
N GLU A 174 -9.42 11.98 -3.93
CA GLU A 174 -9.43 13.24 -3.22
C GLU A 174 -9.62 13.00 -1.72
N LEU A 175 -8.81 13.69 -0.92
CA LEU A 175 -8.74 13.52 0.51
C LEU A 175 -9.59 14.56 1.23
N PHE A 176 -10.23 14.12 2.32
CA PHE A 176 -11.09 14.92 3.17
C PHE A 176 -10.75 14.63 4.63
N LEU A 177 -10.96 15.62 5.49
CA LEU A 177 -10.87 15.46 6.93
C LEU A 177 -12.19 15.87 7.58
N TYR A 178 -12.61 15.10 8.58
CA TYR A 178 -13.73 15.41 9.45
C TYR A 178 -13.18 15.79 10.82
N LYS A 179 -13.51 17.00 11.28
CA LYS A 179 -13.08 17.55 12.57
C LYS A 179 -14.13 18.55 13.05
N ASP A 180 -14.43 18.57 14.36
CA ASP A 180 -15.36 19.53 14.97
C ASP A 180 -16.71 19.62 14.22
N ASN A 181 -17.28 18.45 13.89
CA ASN A 181 -18.51 18.29 13.11
C ASN A 181 -18.51 18.94 11.71
N THR A 182 -17.33 19.16 11.15
CA THR A 182 -17.15 19.76 9.83
C THR A 182 -16.32 18.85 8.95
N LEU A 183 -16.85 18.51 7.77
CA LEU A 183 -16.12 17.83 6.71
C LEU A 183 -15.49 18.87 5.78
N THR A 184 -14.18 18.80 5.58
CA THR A 184 -13.45 19.71 4.69
C THR A 184 -12.54 18.93 3.76
N LYS A 185 -12.36 19.42 2.53
CA LYS A 185 -11.36 18.88 1.60
C LYS A 185 -9.96 19.18 2.14
N GLU A 186 -9.09 18.18 2.16
CA GLU A 186 -7.70 18.37 2.56
C GLU A 186 -7.03 19.28 1.51
N LYS A 187 -6.38 20.37 1.95
CA LYS A 187 -5.62 21.21 1.05
C LYS A 187 -4.48 20.36 0.47
N GLN A 188 -4.54 20.10 -0.83
CA GLN A 188 -3.38 19.61 -1.55
C GLN A 188 -2.34 20.73 -1.50
N THR A 189 -1.17 20.43 -0.96
CA THR A 189 -0.02 21.31 -1.13
C THR A 189 0.27 21.28 -2.62
N THR A 190 -0.13 22.32 -3.35
CA THR A 190 0.38 22.54 -4.70
C THR A 190 1.89 22.68 -4.54
N VAL A 191 2.63 21.65 -4.95
CA VAL A 191 4.03 21.84 -5.32
C VAL A 191 3.93 22.56 -6.65
N GLU A 192 3.85 23.89 -6.59
CA GLU A 192 4.04 24.73 -7.76
C GLU A 192 5.38 24.32 -8.37
N THR A 193 5.31 23.68 -9.53
CA THR A 193 6.49 23.43 -10.34
C THR A 193 6.85 24.77 -10.99
N GLU A 194 7.44 25.68 -10.20
CA GLU A 194 8.20 26.78 -10.77
C GLU A 194 9.50 26.19 -11.34
N ILE A 195 9.45 25.76 -12.59
CA ILE A 195 10.64 25.67 -13.43
C ILE A 195 10.50 26.78 -14.46
N ARG A 196 11.22 27.87 -14.18
CA ARG A 196 11.68 28.83 -15.18
C ARG A 196 12.80 28.23 -16.02
#